data_AF-A0A1Q9NS69-F1
#
_entry.id   AF-A0A1Q9NS69-F1
#
_cell.length_a   1.000
_cell.length_b   1.000
_cell.length_c   1.000
_cell.angle_alpha   90.00
_cell.angle_beta   90.00
_cell.angle_gamma   90.00
#
_symmetry.space_group_name_H-M   'P 1'
#
loop_
_entity.id
_entity.type
_entity.pdbx_description
1 polymer ?
#
loop_
_entity_poly.entity_id
_entity_poly.type
_entity_poly.pdbx_seq_one_letter_code
_entity_poly.pdbx_strand_id
1 'polypeptide(L)' 'MGQGSSCWGCFQSLVDIHLNLATVLPALEIKYWQAVADFKLHHLEGYEDKSIVVGLYEGMARTE' A
#
# COMPACT_ATOMS: atom_id res chain seq x y z
N MET A 1 0.96 0.01 -1.22
CA MET A 1 -0.32 -0.73 -1.20
C MET A 1 -1.15 -0.32 -2.41
N GLY A 2 -1.24 -1.18 -3.43
CA GLY A 2 -2.14 -0.94 -4.56
C GLY A 2 -3.60 -1.15 -4.17
N GLN A 3 -4.50 -0.41 -4.81
CA GLN A 3 -5.95 -0.51 -4.61
C GLN A 3 -6.62 -0.81 -5.94
N GLY A 4 -7.33 -1.93 -6.02
CA GLY A 4 -8.14 -2.35 -7.15
C GLY A 4 -9.61 -2.00 -6.97
N SER A 5 -10.50 -2.83 -7.52
CA SER A 5 -11.91 -2.78 -7.17
C SER A 5 -12.11 -3.27 -5.73
N SER A 6 -12.22 -2.33 -4.80
CA SER A 6 -12.27 -2.58 -3.36
C SER A 6 -13.38 -1.77 -2.68
N CYS A 7 -13.89 -2.31 -1.56
CA CYS A 7 -14.74 -1.61 -0.60
C CYS A 7 -13.96 -0.94 0.54
N TRP A 8 -12.62 -1.01 0.53
CA TRP A 8 -11.70 -0.44 1.54
C TRP A 8 -11.74 -1.10 2.92
N GLY A 9 -12.42 -2.23 3.07
CA GLY A 9 -12.51 -2.93 4.35
C GLY A 9 -11.16 -3.45 4.85
N CYS A 10 -10.26 -3.90 3.97
CA CYS A 10 -8.94 -4.38 4.39
C CYS A 10 -8.02 -3.21 4.76
N PHE A 11 -8.14 -2.08 4.06
CA PHE A 11 -7.45 -0.86 4.45
C PHE A 11 -7.93 -0.37 5.83
N GLN A 12 -9.25 -0.32 6.05
CA GLN A 12 -9.81 0.09 7.33
C GLN A 12 -9.35 -0.83 8.47
N SER A 13 -9.35 -2.14 8.27
CA SER A 13 -8.88 -3.07 9.31
C SER A 13 -7.41 -2.89 9.67
N LEU A 14 -6.57 -2.49 8.70
CA LEU A 14 -5.18 -2.12 8.95
C LEU A 14 -5.06 -0.81 9.75
N VAL A 15 -5.95 0.16 9.55
CA VAL A 15 -5.96 1.38 10.35
C VAL A 15 -6.49 1.11 11.76
N ASP A 16 -7.41 0.16 11.90
CA ASP A 16 -8.05 -0.22 13.16
C ASP A 16 -7.14 -0.99 14.12
N ILE A 17 -5.91 -1.37 13.73
CA ILE A 17 -4.90 -1.84 14.70
C ILE A 17 -4.31 -0.68 15.54
N HIS A 18 -4.82 0.55 15.36
CA HIS A 18 -4.62 1.72 16.21
C HIS A 18 -3.14 1.97 16.56
N LEU A 19 -2.79 2.01 17.86
CA LEU A 19 -1.44 2.27 18.34
C LEU A 19 -0.43 1.22 17.88
N ASN A 20 -0.87 0.03 17.49
CA ASN A 20 0.03 -0.98 16.96
C ASN A 20 0.57 -0.61 15.57
N LEU A 21 -0.06 0.32 14.84
CA LEU A 21 0.56 0.90 13.64
C LEU A 21 1.90 1.55 13.95
N ALA A 22 2.05 2.16 15.14
CA ALA A 22 3.30 2.79 15.54
C ALA A 22 4.45 1.78 15.71
N THR A 23 4.16 0.49 15.83
CA THR A 23 5.18 -0.58 15.87
C THR A 23 5.49 -1.12 14.48
N VAL A 24 4.48 -1.16 13.59
CA VAL A 24 4.59 -1.73 12.24
C VAL A 24 5.15 -0.75 11.23
N LEU A 25 4.65 0.49 11.18
CA LEU A 25 5.04 1.47 10.15
C LEU A 25 6.53 1.79 10.16
N PRO A 26 7.23 1.95 11.31
CA PRO A 26 8.68 2.19 11.33
C PRO A 26 9.51 0.99 10.87
N ALA A 27 8.96 -0.23 10.90
CA ALA A 27 9.62 -1.42 10.42
C ALA A 27 9.53 -1.59 8.89
N LEU A 28 8.76 -0.72 8.20
CA LEU A 28 8.52 -0.78 6.77
C LEU A 28 9.09 0.46 6.08
N GLU A 29 9.85 0.24 5.01
CA GLU A 29 10.18 1.32 4.08
C GLU A 29 9.05 1.48 3.05
N ILE A 30 8.13 2.41 3.32
CA ILE A 30 6.95 2.61 2.47
C ILE A 30 7.36 3.32 1.17
N LYS A 31 7.51 2.55 0.09
CA LYS A 31 7.83 3.07 -1.25
C LYS A 31 6.64 3.63 -2.01
N TYR A 32 5.44 3.07 -1.76
CA TYR A 32 4.21 3.45 -2.45
C TYR A 32 2.99 3.12 -1.61
N TRP A 33 2.18 4.13 -1.27
CA TRP A 33 0.91 3.98 -0.55
C TRP A 33 0.02 5.20 -0.76
N GLN A 34 -0.66 5.25 -1.90
CA GLN A 34 -1.41 6.42 -2.37
C GLN A 34 -2.54 6.90 -1.43
N ALA A 35 -3.04 6.04 -0.54
CA ALA A 35 -4.11 6.37 0.39
C ALA A 35 -3.63 7.04 1.69
N VAL A 36 -2.33 6.93 2.02
CA VAL A 36 -1.77 7.40 3.30
C VAL A 36 -0.72 8.50 3.09
N ALA A 37 -0.02 8.46 1.95
CA ALA A 37 1.00 9.44 1.59
C ALA A 37 0.80 9.91 0.13
N ASP A 38 1.36 11.07 -0.20
CA ASP A 38 1.23 11.68 -1.53
C ASP A 38 2.16 11.04 -2.58
N PHE A 39 2.07 9.71 -2.71
CA PHE A 39 2.75 8.98 -3.76
C PHE A 39 1.86 8.88 -5.01
N LYS A 40 2.42 9.22 -6.17
CA LYS A 40 1.80 9.03 -7.49
C LYS A 40 2.42 7.80 -8.16
N LEU A 41 1.74 7.26 -9.16
CA LEU A 41 2.19 6.05 -9.87
C LEU A 41 3.63 6.20 -10.42
N HIS A 42 3.98 7.35 -11.00
CA HIS A 42 5.32 7.58 -11.53
C HIS A 42 6.43 7.56 -10.47
N HIS A 43 6.12 7.82 -9.18
CA HIS A 43 7.09 7.62 -8.10
C HIS A 43 7.43 6.14 -7.92
N LEU A 44 6.44 5.25 -8.11
CA LEU A 44 6.65 3.80 -8.05
C LEU A 44 7.43 3.30 -9.27
N GLU A 45 7.12 3.81 -10.46
CA GLU A 45 7.76 3.42 -11.72
C GLU A 45 9.25 3.85 -11.80
N GLY A 46 9.66 4.84 -11.00
CA GLY A 46 11.04 5.32 -10.94
C GLY A 46 12.00 4.49 -10.09
N TYR A 47 11.52 3.50 -9.33
CA TYR A 47 12.39 2.59 -8.57
C TYR A 47 13.08 1.59 -9.50
N GLU A 48 14.28 1.13 -9.10
CA GLU A 48 15.02 0.10 -9.84
C GLU A 48 14.20 -1.19 -9.94
N ASP A 49 14.29 -1.86 -11.10
CA ASP A 49 13.59 -3.13 -11.32
C ASP A 49 13.91 -4.14 -10.20
N LYS A 50 12.87 -4.81 -9.70
CA LYS A 50 12.95 -5.80 -8.60
C LYS A 50 13.53 -5.27 -7.27
N SER A 51 13.68 -3.96 -7.08
CA SER A 51 14.11 -3.37 -5.80
C SER A 51 13.04 -3.45 -4.70
N ILE A 52 11.78 -3.69 -5.05
CA ILE A 52 10.66 -3.80 -4.11
C ILE A 52 10.48 -5.25 -3.67
N VAL A 53 10.63 -5.49 -2.37
CA VAL A 53 10.61 -6.83 -1.78
C VAL A 53 9.19 -7.38 -1.63
N VAL A 54 8.22 -6.53 -1.28
CA VAL A 54 6.84 -6.95 -1.01
C VAL A 54 5.84 -5.95 -1.55
N GLY A 55 4.79 -6.47 -2.21
CA GLY A 55 3.65 -5.70 -2.66
C GLY A 55 2.37 -6.17 -1.95
N LEU A 56 1.69 -5.23 -1.29
CA LEU A 56 0.34 -5.45 -0.79
C LEU A 56 -0.66 -4.86 -1.81
N TYR A 57 -1.65 -5.65 -2.19
CA TYR A 57 -2.71 -5.26 -3.10
C TYR A 57 -4.06 -5.61 -2.47
N GLU A 58 -4.98 -4.66 -2.48
CA GLU A 58 -6.34 -4.85 -1.98
C GLU A 58 -7.36 -4.71 -3.12
N GLY A 59 -8.39 -5.56 -3.06
CA GLY A 59 -9.46 -5.60 -4.04
C GLY A 59 -9.14 -6.48 -5.23
N MET A 60 -10.02 -6.44 -6.22
CA MET A 60 -9.89 -7.27 -7.42
C MET A 60 -9.30 -6.47 -8.59
N ALA A 61 -8.38 -7.10 -9.32
CA ALA A 61 -7.92 -6.62 -10.61
C ALA A 61 -9.00 -6.92 -11.66
N ARG A 62 -9.72 -5.89 -12.11
CA ARG A 62 -10.72 -6.06 -13.16
C ARG A 62 -10.04 -6.28 -14.52
N THR A 63 -10.54 -7.25 -15.27
CA THR A 63 -10.08 -7.58 -16.62
C THR A 63 -11.04 -7.10 -17.71
N GLU A 64 -12.19 -6.55 -17.32
CA GLU A 64 -13.26 -5.97 -18.15
C GLU A 64 -13.99 -4.81 -17.44
#